data_AF-A0AAV6U571-F1
#
_entry.id   AF-A0AAV6U571-F1
#
_cell.length_a   1.000
_cell.length_b   1.000
_cell.length_c   1.000
_cell.angle_alpha   90.00
_cell.angle_beta   90.00
_cell.angle_gamma   90.00
#
_symmetry.space_group_name_H-M   'P 1'
#
loop_
_entity.id
_entity.type
_entity.pdbx_description
1 polymer ?
#
loop_
_entity_poly.entity_id
_entity_poly.type
_entity_poly.pdbx_seq_one_letter_code
_entity_poly.pdbx_strand_id
1 'polypeptide(L)'
;MLGKTILKVLLVAIFVNFVACRIATKRCTKQSDCDVPRECCSTRFLTKEAYCVPRRSLGEVCLDGSEAEAMINNTYSITCPCEVELTCIKEIWYSENGNVLYQRNPRCREAGYEPPPMEYYMEQNAINNGYYGNNLGNGRPYAYSQYNGQAKAGPYALQYRRK
;
A
#
# COMPACT_ATOMS: atom_id res chain seq x y z
N MET A 1 7.15 -54.08 6.74
CA MET A 1 8.42 -53.31 6.59
C MET A 1 8.30 -52.10 5.65
N LEU A 2 7.32 -52.04 4.74
CA LEU A 2 7.12 -50.97 3.75
C LEU A 2 6.86 -49.56 4.35
N GLY A 3 6.12 -49.46 5.47
CA GLY A 3 5.75 -48.17 6.07
C GLY A 3 6.92 -47.38 6.67
N LYS A 4 7.96 -48.06 7.18
CA LYS A 4 9.14 -47.40 7.75
C LYS A 4 10.02 -46.74 6.67
N THR A 5 10.05 -47.30 5.48
CA THR A 5 10.81 -46.76 4.34
C THR A 5 10.14 -45.51 3.77
N ILE A 6 8.81 -45.53 3.63
CA ILE A 6 8.03 -44.39 3.12
C ILE A 6 8.11 -43.19 4.08
N LEU A 7 8.03 -43.42 5.40
CA LEU A 7 8.17 -42.35 6.40
C LEU A 7 9.54 -41.67 6.36
N LYS A 8 10.62 -42.44 6.14
CA LYS A 8 11.98 -41.90 6.01
C LYS A 8 12.13 -41.03 4.76
N VAL A 9 11.56 -41.46 3.64
CA VAL A 9 11.60 -40.69 2.37
C VAL A 9 10.83 -39.37 2.52
N LEU A 10 9.66 -39.38 3.15
CA LEU A 10 8.89 -38.16 3.42
C LEU A 10 9.63 -37.17 4.32
N LEU A 11 10.26 -37.66 5.39
CA LEU A 11 11.04 -36.79 6.28
C LEU A 11 12.24 -36.15 5.59
N VAL A 12 12.94 -36.90 4.72
CA VAL A 12 14.04 -36.36 3.92
C VAL A 12 13.55 -35.32 2.91
N ALA A 13 12.42 -35.57 2.23
CA ALA A 13 11.84 -34.62 1.29
C ALA A 13 11.41 -33.31 1.97
N ILE A 14 10.82 -33.38 3.17
CA ILE A 14 10.48 -32.20 3.96
C ILE A 14 11.76 -31.44 4.35
N PHE A 15 12.79 -32.15 4.82
CA PHE A 15 14.05 -31.52 5.23
C PHE A 15 14.77 -30.82 4.06
N VAL A 16 14.80 -31.43 2.87
CA VAL A 16 15.39 -30.82 1.66
C VAL A 16 14.62 -29.57 1.24
N ASN A 17 13.28 -29.58 1.32
CA ASN A 17 12.47 -28.39 1.03
C ASN A 17 12.71 -27.27 2.05
N PHE A 18 12.87 -27.59 3.34
CA PHE A 18 13.19 -26.59 4.37
C PHE A 18 14.58 -25.97 4.19
N VAL A 19 15.56 -26.73 3.70
CA VAL A 19 16.92 -26.23 3.42
C VAL A 19 16.94 -25.35 2.17
N ALA A 20 16.18 -25.69 1.12
CA ALA A 20 16.08 -24.87 -0.09
C ALA A 20 15.42 -23.49 0.18
N CYS A 21 14.57 -23.37 1.20
CA CYS A 21 13.98 -22.09 1.63
C CYS A 21 14.95 -21.18 2.41
N ARG A 22 16.19 -21.61 2.70
CA ARG A 22 17.23 -20.72 3.23
C ARG A 22 17.82 -19.92 2.06
N ILE A 23 17.04 -18.98 1.55
CA ILE A 23 17.55 -17.93 0.66
C ILE A 23 18.75 -17.30 1.37
N ALA A 24 19.94 -17.50 0.81
CA ALA A 24 21.17 -16.91 1.29
C ALA A 24 21.05 -15.39 1.16
N THR A 25 20.60 -14.72 2.22
CA THR A 25 20.54 -13.26 2.24
C THR A 25 21.95 -12.73 2.14
N LYS A 26 22.28 -12.16 0.97
CA LYS A 26 23.59 -11.56 0.68
C LYS A 26 23.80 -10.37 1.62
N ARG A 27 24.94 -10.33 2.32
CA ARG A 27 25.33 -9.15 3.11
C ARG A 27 25.67 -7.98 2.18
N CYS A 28 25.33 -6.77 2.60
CA CYS A 28 25.58 -5.55 1.83
C CYS A 28 26.05 -4.42 2.74
N THR A 29 26.72 -3.44 2.14
CA THR A 29 27.16 -2.19 2.81
C THR A 29 26.58 -0.95 2.16
N LYS A 30 26.19 -1.06 0.88
CA LYS A 30 25.61 0.00 0.08
C LYS A 30 24.63 -0.59 -0.92
N GLN A 31 23.72 0.24 -1.44
CA GLN A 31 22.67 -0.16 -2.39
C GLN A 31 23.23 -0.83 -3.66
N SER A 32 24.41 -0.43 -4.14
CA SER A 32 25.04 -1.01 -5.33
C SER A 32 25.50 -2.46 -5.16
N ASP A 33 25.52 -2.98 -3.93
CA ASP A 33 25.92 -4.37 -3.67
C ASP A 33 24.77 -5.36 -4.00
N CYS A 34 23.55 -4.86 -4.18
CA CYS A 34 22.33 -5.62 -4.42
C CYS A 34 21.79 -5.38 -5.84
N ASP A 35 20.84 -6.20 -6.28
CA ASP A 35 20.14 -6.00 -7.55
C ASP A 35 19.20 -4.78 -7.47
N VAL A 36 19.70 -3.59 -7.81
CA VAL A 36 19.00 -2.30 -7.63
C VAL A 36 17.52 -2.29 -8.04
N PRO A 37 17.09 -2.82 -9.20
CA PRO A 37 15.67 -2.81 -9.58
C PRO A 37 14.76 -3.61 -8.65
N ARG A 38 15.27 -4.67 -8.00
CA ARG A 38 14.46 -5.67 -7.28
C ARG A 38 14.80 -5.82 -5.81
N GLU A 39 15.95 -5.37 -5.38
CA GLU A 39 16.48 -5.52 -4.04
C GLU A 39 16.93 -4.18 -3.47
N CYS A 40 16.93 -4.07 -2.16
CA CYS A 40 17.57 -2.99 -1.45
C CYS A 40 18.48 -3.49 -0.33
N CYS A 41 19.50 -2.69 -0.03
CA CYS A 41 20.36 -2.95 1.11
C CYS A 41 19.70 -2.41 2.38
N SER A 42 19.15 -3.30 3.21
CA SER A 42 18.41 -2.92 4.42
C SER A 42 18.95 -3.57 5.68
N THR A 43 18.93 -2.82 6.78
CA THR A 43 19.22 -3.33 8.12
C THR A 43 17.98 -3.98 8.72
N ARG A 44 18.16 -5.09 9.45
CA ARG A 44 17.06 -5.72 10.19
C ARG A 44 16.89 -5.06 11.55
N PHE A 45 15.66 -5.03 12.05
CA PHE A 45 15.34 -4.43 13.36
C PHE A 45 16.20 -4.95 14.53
N LEU A 46 16.56 -6.23 14.52
CA LEU A 46 17.29 -6.89 15.61
C LEU A 46 18.81 -6.94 15.43
N THR A 47 19.33 -6.60 14.24
CA THR A 47 20.76 -6.76 13.93
C THR A 47 21.28 -5.55 13.17
N LYS A 48 22.43 -5.01 13.59
CA LYS A 48 23.08 -3.88 12.89
C LYS A 48 23.63 -4.23 11.51
N GLU A 49 23.61 -5.50 11.12
CA GLU A 49 24.07 -5.95 9.81
C GLU A 49 23.00 -5.69 8.74
N ALA A 50 23.45 -5.26 7.55
CA ALA A 50 22.60 -5.02 6.39
C ALA A 50 22.68 -6.17 5.38
N TYR A 51 21.55 -6.44 4.75
CA TYR A 51 21.37 -7.52 3.78
C TYR A 51 20.60 -7.03 2.56
N CYS A 52 20.88 -7.63 1.41
CA CYS A 52 20.03 -7.49 0.24
C CYS A 52 18.70 -8.19 0.54
N VAL A 53 17.64 -7.41 0.55
CA VAL A 53 16.27 -7.89 0.73
C VAL A 53 15.41 -7.37 -0.41
N PRO A 54 14.38 -8.11 -0.83
CA PRO A 54 13.55 -7.69 -1.96
C PRO A 54 12.85 -6.35 -1.68
N ARG A 55 12.74 -5.53 -2.72
CA ARG A 55 11.89 -4.34 -2.76
C ARG A 55 10.41 -4.74 -2.69
N ARG A 56 9.57 -3.77 -2.36
CA ARG A 56 8.12 -3.98 -2.24
C ARG A 56 7.47 -4.05 -3.62
N SER A 57 6.71 -5.12 -3.85
CA SER A 57 6.01 -5.33 -5.12
C SER A 57 4.66 -4.59 -5.15
N LEU A 58 4.00 -4.58 -6.31
CA LEU A 58 2.72 -3.93 -6.52
C LEU A 58 1.68 -4.33 -5.46
N GLY A 59 1.05 -3.33 -4.85
CA GLY A 59 0.02 -3.49 -3.82
C GLY A 59 0.54 -3.78 -2.41
N GLU A 60 1.83 -4.07 -2.23
CA GLU A 60 2.42 -4.24 -0.90
C GLU A 60 2.48 -2.92 -0.14
N VAL A 61 2.49 -3.01 1.20
CA VAL A 61 2.65 -1.85 2.07
C VAL A 61 4.08 -1.31 1.98
N CYS A 62 4.20 0.00 1.83
CA CYS A 62 5.47 0.72 1.76
C CYS A 62 5.59 1.73 2.92
N LEU A 63 6.78 2.32 3.06
CA LEU A 63 7.04 3.38 4.01
C LEU A 63 6.64 4.73 3.40
N ASP A 64 5.94 5.54 4.19
CA ASP A 64 5.57 6.91 3.84
C ASP A 64 6.84 7.79 3.82
N GLY A 65 6.99 8.65 2.81
CA GLY A 65 8.17 9.50 2.60
C GLY A 65 8.96 9.20 1.32
N SER A 66 9.98 10.01 1.05
CA SER A 66 10.85 9.85 -0.11
C SER A 66 11.93 8.78 0.12
N GLU A 67 12.42 8.15 -0.96
CA GLU A 67 13.51 7.15 -0.84
C GLU A 67 14.76 7.73 -0.17
N ALA A 68 15.06 9.01 -0.40
CA ALA A 68 16.20 9.70 0.19
C ALA A 68 16.06 9.85 1.72
N GLU A 69 14.85 10.09 2.22
CA GLU A 69 14.57 10.17 3.65
C GLU A 69 14.61 8.79 4.33
N ALA A 70 14.27 7.73 3.58
CA ALA A 70 14.29 6.35 4.08
C ALA A 70 15.72 5.75 4.16
N MET A 71 16.70 6.36 3.48
CA MET A 71 18.10 5.93 3.51
C MET A 71 18.86 6.56 4.68
N ILE A 72 19.39 5.71 5.56
CA ILE A 72 20.28 6.08 6.66
C ILE A 72 21.63 5.39 6.44
N ASN A 73 22.71 6.18 6.34
CA ASN A 73 24.07 5.67 6.12
C ASN A 73 24.19 4.73 4.89
N ASN A 74 23.58 5.11 3.76
CA ASN A 74 23.54 4.31 2.52
C ASN A 74 22.78 2.97 2.61
N THR A 75 21.96 2.79 3.64
CA THR A 75 21.11 1.61 3.84
C THR A 75 19.68 1.99 4.21
N TYR A 76 18.71 1.18 3.83
CA TYR A 76 17.32 1.39 4.24
C TYR A 76 17.08 0.85 5.65
N SER A 77 16.42 1.66 6.48
CA SER A 77 16.04 1.23 7.83
C SER A 77 14.80 0.35 7.77
N ILE A 78 14.91 -0.91 8.21
CA ILE A 78 13.80 -1.84 8.47
C ILE A 78 13.05 -2.37 7.22
N THR A 79 12.78 -1.55 6.22
CA THR A 79 11.97 -1.95 5.06
C THR A 79 12.49 -1.29 3.77
N CYS A 80 12.50 -2.06 2.69
CA CYS A 80 12.81 -1.55 1.36
C CYS A 80 11.70 -0.66 0.80
N PRO A 81 12.05 0.27 -0.09
CA PRO A 81 11.08 0.99 -0.92
C PRO A 81 10.41 0.04 -1.93
N CYS A 82 9.47 0.59 -2.69
CA CYS A 82 8.87 -0.10 -3.84
C CYS A 82 9.91 -0.41 -4.93
N GLU A 83 9.59 -1.34 -5.83
CA GLU A 83 10.37 -1.54 -7.06
C GLU A 83 10.50 -0.22 -7.86
N VAL A 84 11.56 -0.05 -8.64
CA VAL A 84 11.93 1.24 -9.27
C VAL A 84 10.83 1.83 -10.16
N GLU A 85 9.96 0.98 -10.72
CA GLU A 85 8.84 1.38 -11.59
C GLU A 85 7.54 1.67 -10.80
N LEU A 86 7.58 1.57 -9.47
CA LEU A 86 6.44 1.74 -8.58
C LEU A 86 6.63 2.95 -7.66
N THR A 87 5.53 3.61 -7.35
CA THR A 87 5.48 4.73 -6.41
C THR A 87 4.74 4.32 -5.14
N CYS A 88 5.24 4.73 -3.98
CA CYS A 88 4.53 4.54 -2.72
C CYS A 88 3.43 5.59 -2.58
N ILE A 89 2.17 5.16 -2.63
CA ILE A 89 1.01 6.06 -2.65
C ILE A 89 0.16 5.85 -1.40
N LYS A 90 -0.15 6.96 -0.73
CA LYS A 90 -1.10 7.00 0.37
C LYS A 90 -2.46 7.41 -0.16
N GLU A 91 -3.34 6.44 -0.33
CA GLU A 91 -4.67 6.73 -0.86
C GLU A 91 -5.48 7.57 0.13
N ILE A 92 -6.19 8.54 -0.45
CA ILE A 92 -7.10 9.42 0.26
C ILE A 92 -8.50 9.07 -0.24
N TRP A 93 -9.40 8.78 0.68
CA TRP A 93 -10.82 8.64 0.38
C TRP A 93 -11.62 9.57 1.28
N TYR A 94 -12.91 9.72 0.98
CA TYR A 94 -13.78 10.60 1.72
C TYR A 94 -14.86 9.79 2.43
N SER A 95 -15.14 10.13 3.68
CA SER A 95 -16.31 9.60 4.37
C SER A 95 -17.59 10.13 3.73
N GLU A 96 -18.72 9.53 4.08
CA GLU A 96 -20.06 10.02 3.70
C GLU A 96 -20.32 11.48 4.11
N ASN A 97 -19.64 11.94 5.16
CA ASN A 97 -19.75 13.30 5.67
C ASN A 97 -18.76 14.28 5.02
N GLY A 98 -17.97 13.83 4.03
CA GLY A 98 -16.94 14.62 3.37
C GLY A 98 -15.63 14.75 4.14
N ASN A 99 -15.45 13.99 5.24
CA ASN A 99 -14.19 14.00 5.98
C ASN A 99 -13.12 13.25 5.20
N VAL A 100 -11.92 13.81 5.14
CA VAL A 100 -10.75 13.15 4.58
C VAL A 100 -10.39 11.95 5.44
N LEU A 101 -10.34 10.77 4.84
CA LEU A 101 -9.86 9.54 5.42
C LEU A 101 -8.59 9.14 4.68
N TYR A 102 -7.56 8.82 5.45
CA TYR A 102 -6.28 8.40 4.91
C TYR A 102 -6.13 6.90 5.04
N GLN A 103 -5.59 6.25 4.01
CA GLN A 103 -5.04 4.93 4.18
C GLN A 103 -3.96 4.99 5.26
N ARG A 104 -4.13 4.20 6.33
CA ARG A 104 -3.12 4.15 7.41
C ARG A 104 -1.75 3.77 6.88
N ASN A 105 -1.73 2.83 5.93
CA ASN A 105 -0.50 2.25 5.37
C ASN A 105 -0.49 2.51 3.87
N PRO A 106 0.45 3.30 3.34
CA PRO A 106 0.58 3.52 1.91
C PRO A 106 1.02 2.23 1.21
N ARG A 107 0.78 2.16 -0.10
CA ARG A 107 1.04 0.96 -0.91
C ARG A 107 1.76 1.29 -2.20
N CYS A 108 2.52 0.32 -2.71
CA CYS A 108 3.16 0.43 -4.00
C CYS A 108 2.11 0.39 -5.13
N ARG A 109 2.14 1.39 -6.00
CA ARG A 109 1.28 1.55 -7.17
C ARG A 109 2.15 1.85 -8.39
N GLU A 110 1.58 1.70 -9.58
CA GLU A 110 2.27 2.07 -10.82
C GLU A 110 2.62 3.56 -10.84
N ALA A 111 3.75 3.91 -11.45
CA ALA A 111 4.13 5.31 -11.65
C ALA A 111 3.04 6.06 -12.44
N GLY A 112 2.58 7.20 -11.92
CA GLY A 112 1.48 7.96 -12.54
C GLY A 112 0.08 7.47 -12.16
N TYR A 113 -0.06 6.52 -11.22
CA TYR A 113 -1.37 6.21 -10.65
C TYR A 113 -1.98 7.47 -10.00
N GLU A 114 -3.08 7.93 -10.58
CA GLU A 114 -3.93 8.93 -9.97
C GLU A 114 -5.02 8.21 -9.17
N PRO A 115 -5.15 8.50 -7.85
CA PRO A 115 -6.26 7.97 -7.10
C PRO A 115 -7.58 8.45 -7.72
N PRO A 116 -8.64 7.63 -7.69
CA PRO A 116 -9.94 8.01 -8.22
C PRO A 116 -10.39 9.37 -7.68
N PRO A 117 -11.04 10.20 -8.51
CA PRO A 117 -11.54 11.49 -8.06
C PRO A 117 -12.60 11.29 -6.98
N MET A 118 -12.79 12.31 -6.13
CA MET A 118 -13.72 12.27 -4.98
C MET A 118 -15.13 11.79 -5.38
N GLU A 119 -15.58 12.18 -6.57
CA GLU A 119 -16.87 11.81 -7.16
C GLU A 119 -17.10 10.30 -7.17
N TYR A 120 -16.06 9.52 -7.49
CA TYR A 120 -16.12 8.05 -7.54
C TYR A 120 -16.49 7.45 -6.18
N TYR A 121 -15.92 7.98 -5.09
CA TYR A 121 -16.20 7.51 -3.73
C TYR A 121 -17.57 7.97 -3.22
N MET A 122 -18.01 9.18 -3.61
CA MET A 122 -19.36 9.64 -3.31
C MET A 122 -20.42 8.78 -4.01
N GLU A 123 -20.19 8.40 -5.27
CA GLU A 123 -21.09 7.52 -6.03
C GLU A 123 -21.16 6.11 -5.44
N GLN A 124 -20.03 5.50 -5.06
CA GLN A 124 -20.04 4.19 -4.39
C GLN A 124 -20.77 4.21 -3.04
N ASN A 125 -20.54 5.23 -2.22
CA ASN A 125 -21.25 5.37 -0.94
C ASN A 125 -22.75 5.61 -1.15
N ALA A 126 -23.11 6.30 -2.23
CA ALA A 126 -24.48 6.54 -2.61
C ALA A 126 -25.19 5.24 -3.02
N ILE A 127 -24.52 4.39 -3.81
CA ILE A 127 -25.03 3.06 -4.20
C ILE A 127 -25.17 2.13 -2.98
N ASN A 128 -24.17 2.09 -2.09
CA ASN A 128 -24.17 1.18 -0.94
C ASN A 128 -25.15 1.61 0.17
N ASN A 129 -25.45 2.91 0.31
CA ASN A 129 -26.33 3.44 1.35
C ASN A 129 -27.69 3.97 0.83
N GLY A 130 -27.99 3.81 -0.46
CA GLY A 130 -29.26 4.26 -1.05
C GLY A 130 -29.41 5.78 -1.19
N TYR A 131 -28.31 6.55 -1.21
CA TYR A 131 -28.36 7.96 -1.56
C TYR A 131 -28.42 8.10 -3.08
N TYR A 132 -29.32 8.94 -3.59
CA TYR A 132 -29.41 9.26 -5.01
C TYR A 132 -28.82 10.64 -5.25
N GLY A 133 -27.59 10.74 -5.76
CA GLY A 133 -27.03 12.03 -6.16
C GLY A 133 -27.77 12.59 -7.38
N ASN A 134 -28.80 13.40 -7.19
CA ASN A 134 -29.41 14.14 -8.29
C ASN A 134 -28.46 15.27 -8.70
N ASN A 135 -27.89 15.17 -9.90
CA ASN A 135 -27.16 16.26 -10.55
C ASN A 135 -28.13 17.41 -10.89
N LEU A 136 -28.34 18.34 -9.96
CA LEU A 136 -29.00 19.62 -10.27
C LEU A 136 -28.00 20.56 -10.94
N GLY A 137 -27.80 20.35 -12.24
CA GLY A 137 -27.62 21.41 -13.23
C GLY A 137 -26.32 22.22 -13.29
N ASN A 138 -25.37 22.13 -12.36
CA ASN A 138 -24.18 23.02 -12.36
C ASN A 138 -22.84 22.36 -12.00
N GLY A 139 -22.65 21.07 -12.29
CA GLY A 139 -21.33 20.42 -12.22
C GLY A 139 -20.68 20.42 -10.83
N ARG A 140 -21.48 20.42 -9.76
CA ARG A 140 -21.00 20.35 -8.38
C ARG A 140 -21.62 19.14 -7.69
N PRO A 141 -20.85 18.08 -7.39
CA PRO A 141 -21.36 16.98 -6.60
C PRO A 141 -21.67 17.49 -5.20
N TYR A 142 -22.91 17.28 -4.74
CA TYR A 142 -23.29 17.44 -3.34
C TYR A 142 -23.90 16.14 -2.86
N ALA A 143 -23.39 15.61 -1.75
CA ALA A 143 -24.03 14.52 -1.03
C ALA A 143 -25.13 15.11 -0.14
N TYR A 144 -26.36 14.62 -0.24
CA TYR A 144 -27.42 14.88 0.74
C TYR A 144 -27.67 13.62 1.56
N SER A 145 -27.86 13.79 2.87
CA SER A 145 -28.38 12.72 3.71
C SER A 145 -29.90 12.88 3.88
N GLN A 146 -30.71 11.96 3.34
CA GLN A 146 -32.12 11.80 3.69
C GLN A 146 -32.25 11.01 5.00
N TYR A 147 -32.00 11.66 6.14
CA TYR A 147 -32.54 11.20 7.42
C TYR A 147 -33.80 12.03 7.74
N ASN A 148 -34.95 11.35 7.84
CA ASN A 148 -36.26 11.91 8.22
C ASN A 148 -36.83 13.03 7.32
N GLY A 149 -36.73 12.91 5.99
CA GLY A 149 -37.43 13.82 5.06
C GLY A 149 -36.98 15.29 5.11
N GLN A 150 -35.89 15.60 5.81
CA GLN A 150 -35.28 16.92 5.86
C GLN A 150 -33.96 16.88 5.09
N ALA A 151 -33.92 17.57 3.95
CA ALA A 151 -32.68 17.80 3.21
C ALA A 151 -31.77 18.73 4.04
N LYS A 152 -30.80 18.17 4.75
CA LYS A 152 -29.73 18.96 5.36
C LYS A 152 -28.56 19.05 4.39
N ALA A 153 -28.31 20.26 3.90
CA ALA A 153 -27.06 20.56 3.20
C ALA A 153 -25.89 20.34 4.17
N GLY A 154 -24.95 19.47 3.80
CA GLY A 154 -23.72 19.29 4.55
C GLY A 154 -22.91 20.60 4.60
N PRO A 155 -22.03 20.78 5.59
CA PRO A 155 -21.28 22.01 5.83
C PRO A 155 -20.38 22.46 4.65
N TYR A 156 -20.20 21.63 3.63
CA TYR A 156 -19.40 21.92 2.44
C TYR A 156 -20.20 22.52 1.26
N ALA A 157 -21.49 22.81 1.43
CA ALA A 157 -22.33 23.41 0.39
C ALA A 157 -21.89 24.80 -0.08
N LEU A 158 -20.98 25.48 0.64
CA LEU A 158 -20.63 26.88 0.37
C LEU A 158 -19.16 27.18 0.04
N GLN A 159 -18.24 26.21 0.06
CA GLN A 159 -16.81 26.56 0.03
C GLN A 159 -16.13 26.62 -1.34
N TYR A 160 -16.77 26.20 -2.43
CA TYR A 160 -16.22 26.43 -3.77
C TYR A 160 -16.83 27.67 -4.42
N ARG A 161 -16.61 28.88 -3.89
CA ARG A 161 -16.78 30.11 -4.70
C ARG A 161 -15.42 30.39 -5.35
N ARG A 162 -15.22 29.96 -6.61
CA ARG A 162 -14.02 30.33 -7.38
C ARG A 162 -13.92 31.86 -7.41
N LYS A 163 -12.75 32.41 -7.07
CA LYS A 163 -12.33 33.74 -7.56
C LYS A 163 -11.99 33.63 -9.04
#